data_AF-A0A517VB61-F1
#
_entry.id   AF-A0A517VB61-F1
#
_cell.length_a   1.000
_cell.length_b   1.000
_cell.length_c   1.000
_cell.angle_alpha   90.00
_cell.angle_beta   90.00
_cell.angle_gamma   90.00
#
_symmetry.space_group_name_H-M   'P 1'
#
loop_
_entity.id
_entity.type
_entity.pdbx_description
1 polymer ?
#
loop_
_entity_poly.entity_id
_entity_poly.type
_entity_poly.pdbx_seq_one_letter_code
_entity_poly.pdbx_strand_id
1 'polypeptide(L)'
;MKKVILVIIDALASRVVQPALRKGLLPHFQQLIEHGVLSEECTSIFPSITPAATCTLATGAYPFEHGISGAYWYDRDWDEIAYFGSDLQAIMNEGMGRYINDFQIKLNRDRLLVPTIFEYIEQHGSLTDAVVNFMWYRGTVAHETRGYPKTKKRVNSLA
;
A
#
# COMPACT_ATOMS: atom_id res chain seq x y z
N MET A 1 -24.95 -3.41 10.46
CA MET A 1 -23.47 -3.42 10.57
C MET A 1 -22.97 -1.98 10.62
N LYS A 2 -21.91 -1.70 11.38
CA LYS A 2 -21.23 -0.41 11.33
C LYS A 2 -20.25 -0.39 10.14
N LYS A 3 -20.16 0.74 9.45
CA LYS A 3 -19.18 0.96 8.38
C LYS A 3 -17.89 1.51 9.00
N VAL A 4 -16.74 1.11 8.47
CA VAL A 4 -15.42 1.59 8.89
C VAL A 4 -14.77 2.29 7.70
N ILE A 5 -14.14 3.43 7.94
CA ILE A 5 -13.35 4.16 6.95
C ILE A 5 -11.96 4.37 7.55
N LEU A 6 -10.93 3.90 6.83
CA LEU A 6 -9.53 4.21 7.12
C LEU A 6 -9.05 5.27 6.14
N VAL A 7 -8.64 6.43 6.67
CA VAL A 7 -8.08 7.52 5.87
C VAL A 7 -6.60 7.63 6.15
N ILE A 8 -5.79 7.50 5.10
CA ILE A 8 -4.34 7.64 5.17
C ILE A 8 -3.98 8.97 4.52
N ILE A 9 -3.37 9.87 5.30
CA ILE A 9 -2.91 11.17 4.83
C ILE A 9 -1.40 11.10 4.72
N ASP A 10 -0.90 11.05 3.48
CA ASP A 10 0.54 10.97 3.23
C ASP A 10 1.27 12.20 3.79
N ALA A 11 2.46 11.97 4.34
CA ALA A 11 3.32 12.96 4.96
C ALA A 11 2.66 13.82 6.07
N LEU A 12 1.61 13.32 6.74
CA LEU A 12 0.96 14.00 7.87
C LEU A 12 1.83 13.95 9.14
N ALA A 13 2.89 14.73 9.15
CA ALA A 13 3.88 14.74 10.23
C ALA A 13 3.35 15.41 11.51
N SER A 14 3.42 14.71 12.66
CA SER A 14 3.00 15.21 13.97
C SER A 14 3.66 16.54 14.36
N ARG A 15 4.93 16.73 13.98
CA ARG A 15 5.67 18.00 14.18
C ARG A 15 5.05 19.21 13.49
N VAL A 16 4.20 19.00 12.48
CA VAL A 16 3.45 20.05 11.76
C VAL A 16 2.03 20.15 12.28
N VAL A 17 1.35 19.00 12.43
CA VAL A 17 -0.06 18.94 12.82
C VAL A 17 -0.30 19.41 14.25
N GLN A 18 0.52 18.98 15.21
CA GLN A 18 0.30 19.31 16.61
C GLN A 18 0.41 20.83 16.89
N PRO A 19 1.42 21.57 16.38
CA PRO A 19 1.43 23.03 16.50
C PRO A 19 0.23 23.71 15.84
N ALA A 20 -0.25 23.19 14.69
CA ALA A 20 -1.41 23.75 13.99
C ALA A 20 -2.72 23.52 14.77
N LEU A 21 -2.89 22.34 15.38
CA LEU A 21 -3.99 22.04 16.31
C LEU A 21 -3.99 23.01 17.50
N ARG A 22 -2.84 23.20 18.16
CA ARG A 22 -2.71 24.13 19.30
C ARG A 22 -3.05 25.58 18.95
N LYS A 23 -2.84 25.98 17.70
CA LYS A 23 -3.21 27.32 17.18
C LYS A 23 -4.67 27.42 16.72
N GLY A 24 -5.46 26.35 16.82
CA GLY A 24 -6.85 26.32 16.35
C GLY A 24 -7.00 26.35 14.83
N LEU A 25 -5.95 26.00 14.07
CA LEU A 25 -5.94 26.08 12.60
C LEU A 25 -6.55 24.85 11.91
N LEU A 26 -6.85 23.79 12.67
CA LEU A 26 -7.34 22.51 12.16
C LEU A 26 -8.70 22.14 12.80
N PRO A 27 -9.76 22.94 12.58
CA PRO A 27 -11.04 22.78 13.29
C PRO A 27 -11.70 21.43 13.05
N HIS A 28 -11.59 20.85 11.84
CA HIS A 28 -12.14 19.54 11.55
C HIS A 28 -11.39 18.39 12.25
N PHE A 29 -10.06 18.47 12.35
CA PHE A 29 -9.30 17.50 13.14
C PHE A 29 -9.64 17.63 14.62
N GLN A 30 -9.83 18.85 15.12
CA GLN A 30 -10.23 19.09 16.50
C GLN A 30 -11.59 18.45 16.83
N GLN A 31 -12.58 18.60 15.93
CA GLN A 31 -13.87 17.92 16.06
C GLN A 31 -13.74 16.38 16.09
N LEU A 32 -12.87 15.80 15.26
CA LEU A 32 -12.62 14.36 15.27
C LEU A 32 -12.00 13.89 16.61
N ILE A 33 -11.10 14.69 17.18
CA ILE A 33 -10.46 14.40 18.46
C ILE A 33 -11.49 14.50 19.60
N GLU A 34 -12.35 15.51 19.60
CA GLU A 34 -13.41 15.70 20.60
C GLU A 34 -14.41 14.52 20.67
N HIS A 35 -14.66 13.85 19.54
CA HIS A 35 -15.56 12.70 19.43
C HIS A 35 -14.82 11.36 19.39
N GLY A 36 -13.50 11.37 19.61
CA GLY A 36 -12.64 10.22 19.37
C GLY A 36 -11.41 10.21 20.27
N VAL A 37 -10.31 9.68 19.73
CA VAL A 37 -9.04 9.57 20.45
C VAL A 37 -7.91 9.98 19.52
N LEU A 38 -7.00 10.81 20.03
CA LEU A 38 -5.72 11.09 19.40
C LEU A 38 -4.62 10.28 20.09
N SER A 39 -3.84 9.52 19.32
CA SER A 39 -2.59 8.94 19.81
C SER A 39 -1.43 9.81 19.36
N GLU A 40 -0.85 10.56 20.29
CA GLU A 40 0.30 11.43 20.00
C GLU A 40 1.61 10.66 19.83
N GLU A 41 1.70 9.48 20.46
CA GLU A 41 2.87 8.59 20.44
C GLU A 41 2.86 7.61 19.25
N CYS A 42 2.12 7.93 18.18
CA CYS A 42 2.08 7.12 16.97
C CYS A 42 3.38 7.26 16.18
N THR A 43 4.21 6.21 16.24
CA THR A 43 5.48 6.15 15.51
C THR A 43 5.33 5.32 14.24
N SER A 44 5.90 5.81 13.14
CA SER A 44 5.93 5.05 11.88
C SER A 44 6.88 3.85 11.97
N ILE A 45 6.76 2.94 11.02
CA ILE A 45 7.76 1.88 10.82
C ILE A 45 9.10 2.43 10.34
N PHE A 46 10.14 1.59 10.34
CA PHE A 46 11.38 1.84 9.62
C PHE A 46 11.54 0.81 8.47
N PRO A 47 11.86 1.25 7.24
CA PRO A 47 11.98 2.63 6.79
C PRO A 47 10.62 3.34 6.67
N SER A 48 10.54 4.61 7.09
CA SER A 48 9.31 5.41 7.10
C SER A 48 8.98 6.01 5.73
N ILE A 49 8.96 5.18 4.68
CA ILE A 49 8.73 5.57 3.29
C ILE A 49 7.42 5.00 2.77
N THR A 50 6.75 5.72 1.86
CA THR A 50 5.36 5.45 1.47
C THR A 50 5.09 3.99 1.10
N PRO A 51 5.88 3.30 0.25
CA PRO A 51 5.60 1.90 -0.08
C PRO A 51 5.65 0.98 1.13
N ALA A 52 6.72 1.07 1.94
CA ALA A 52 6.86 0.24 3.13
C ALA A 52 5.74 0.54 4.15
N ALA A 53 5.51 1.82 4.47
CA ALA A 53 4.56 2.21 5.51
C ALA A 53 3.11 1.90 5.14
N THR A 54 2.71 2.15 3.89
CA THR A 54 1.35 1.82 3.44
C THR A 54 1.15 0.33 3.30
N CYS A 55 2.19 -0.45 2.98
CA CYS A 55 2.12 -1.90 2.96
C CYS A 55 1.90 -2.47 4.37
N THR A 56 2.61 -1.93 5.38
CA THR A 56 2.33 -2.26 6.79
C THR A 56 0.89 -1.96 7.17
N LEU A 57 0.33 -0.81 6.77
CA LEU A 57 -1.08 -0.49 7.05
C LEU A 57 -2.05 -1.46 6.34
N ALA A 58 -1.68 -1.94 5.15
CA ALA A 58 -2.50 -2.88 4.38
C ALA A 58 -2.46 -4.32 4.92
N THR A 59 -1.41 -4.70 5.65
CA THR A 59 -1.13 -6.09 6.03
C THR A 59 -1.06 -6.33 7.53
N GLY A 60 -0.82 -5.29 8.32
CA GLY A 60 -0.51 -5.41 9.75
C GLY A 60 0.89 -5.95 10.05
N ALA A 61 1.75 -6.11 9.04
CA ALA A 61 3.08 -6.70 9.17
C ALA A 61 4.19 -5.66 8.95
N TYR A 62 5.41 -5.92 9.41
CA TYR A 62 6.57 -5.04 9.17
C TYR A 62 7.28 -5.36 7.84
N PRO A 63 8.16 -4.47 7.34
CA PRO A 63 8.86 -4.67 6.05
C PRO A 63 9.61 -5.98 5.89
N PHE A 64 10.18 -6.50 6.98
CA PHE A 64 10.88 -7.79 6.96
C PHE A 64 9.94 -8.98 6.73
N GLU A 65 8.64 -8.82 7.00
CA GLU A 65 7.61 -9.84 6.84
C GLU A 65 6.91 -9.72 5.50
N HIS A 66 6.43 -8.52 5.15
CA HIS A 66 5.67 -8.31 3.91
C HIS A 66 6.55 -8.17 2.66
N GLY A 67 7.87 -8.02 2.82
CA GLY A 67 8.85 -8.01 1.72
C GLY A 67 9.03 -6.67 1.01
N ILE A 68 8.26 -5.64 1.37
CA ILE A 68 8.31 -4.32 0.73
C ILE A 68 9.19 -3.38 1.55
N SER A 69 10.44 -3.25 1.13
CA SER A 69 11.44 -2.48 1.88
C SER A 69 11.60 -1.04 1.38
N GLY A 70 11.07 -0.68 0.21
CA GLY A 70 11.08 0.72 -0.22
C GLY A 70 10.56 1.03 -1.61
N ALA A 71 10.91 2.22 -2.12
CA ALA A 71 10.49 2.67 -3.44
C ALA A 71 11.30 2.03 -4.57
N TYR A 72 12.55 1.66 -4.31
CA TYR A 72 13.33 0.84 -5.22
C TYR A 72 14.43 0.10 -4.47
N TRP A 73 14.79 -1.07 -4.94
CA TRP A 73 15.91 -1.85 -4.45
C TRP A 73 16.41 -2.81 -5.54
N TYR A 74 17.65 -3.26 -5.41
CA TYR A 74 18.15 -4.36 -6.23
C TYR A 74 17.76 -5.69 -5.60
N ASP A 75 16.99 -6.47 -6.34
CA ASP A 75 16.50 -7.79 -5.96
C ASP A 75 17.48 -8.86 -6.46
N ARG A 76 18.22 -9.46 -5.53
CA ARG A 76 19.28 -10.42 -5.86
C ARG A 76 18.75 -11.76 -6.36
N ASP A 77 17.58 -12.16 -5.89
CA ASP A 77 17.01 -13.46 -6.26
C ASP A 77 16.51 -13.44 -7.71
N TRP A 78 16.11 -12.26 -8.19
CA TRP A 78 15.54 -12.05 -9.51
C TRP A 78 16.51 -11.36 -10.48
N ASP A 79 17.67 -10.92 -9.99
CA ASP A 79 18.67 -10.14 -10.72
C ASP A 79 18.07 -8.93 -11.46
N GLU A 80 17.20 -8.20 -10.77
CA GLU A 80 16.53 -7.01 -11.34
C GLU A 80 16.42 -5.85 -10.34
N ILE A 81 16.25 -4.64 -10.85
CA ILE A 81 15.88 -3.49 -10.03
C ILE A 81 14.37 -3.52 -9.86
N ALA A 82 13.92 -3.69 -8.63
CA ALA A 82 12.52 -3.51 -8.27
C ALA A 82 12.29 -1.99 -8.15
N TYR A 83 11.49 -1.40 -9.04
CA TYR A 83 11.25 0.04 -9.09
C TYR A 83 9.76 0.37 -8.97
N PHE A 84 9.42 1.14 -7.94
CA PHE A 84 8.06 1.55 -7.60
C PHE A 84 7.94 3.06 -7.34
N GLY A 85 8.91 3.83 -7.82
CA GLY A 85 8.91 5.29 -7.76
C GLY A 85 8.12 5.93 -8.89
N SER A 86 7.79 7.21 -8.75
CA SER A 86 7.04 8.01 -9.73
C SER A 86 7.93 8.81 -10.69
N ASP A 87 9.24 8.56 -10.74
CA ASP A 87 10.14 9.26 -11.67
C ASP A 87 9.77 8.96 -13.13
N LEU A 88 9.11 9.94 -13.76
CA LEU A 88 8.66 9.89 -15.14
C LEU A 88 9.81 9.66 -16.12
N GLN A 89 11.02 10.11 -15.80
CA GLN A 89 12.18 9.96 -16.67
C GLN A 89 12.70 8.51 -16.67
N ALA A 90 12.69 7.86 -15.50
CA ALA A 90 12.95 6.42 -15.39
C ALA A 90 11.89 5.59 -16.11
N ILE A 91 10.61 5.95 -15.95
CA ILE A 91 9.47 5.29 -16.60
C ILE A 91 9.54 5.41 -18.14
N MET A 92 9.96 6.57 -18.65
CA MET A 92 10.14 6.81 -20.08
C MET A 92 11.33 6.04 -20.67
N ASN A 93 12.42 5.88 -19.92
CA ASN A 93 13.62 5.16 -20.38
C ASN A 93 13.45 3.64 -20.35
N GLU A 94 12.69 3.09 -19.39
CA GLU A 94 12.46 1.64 -19.25
C GLU A 94 11.21 1.13 -19.98
N GLY A 95 10.33 2.04 -20.40
CA GLY A 95 9.09 1.79 -21.15
C GLY A 95 7.86 1.63 -20.25
N MET A 96 6.81 2.43 -20.51
CA MET A 96 5.58 2.46 -19.70
C MET A 96 4.92 1.09 -19.50
N GLY A 97 4.93 0.19 -20.49
CA GLY A 97 4.32 -1.13 -20.33
C GLY A 97 5.01 -2.02 -19.28
N ARG A 98 6.33 -1.85 -19.10
CA ARG A 98 7.14 -2.60 -18.13
C ARG A 98 6.94 -2.05 -16.72
N TYR A 99 6.98 -0.72 -16.55
CA TYR A 99 6.64 -0.05 -15.29
C TYR A 99 5.22 -0.38 -14.81
N ILE A 100 4.27 -0.30 -15.75
CA ILE A 100 2.98 -0.99 -15.79
C ILE A 100 2.89 -2.29 -14.96
N ASN A 101 3.47 -3.31 -15.59
CA ASN A 101 3.49 -4.67 -15.09
C ASN A 101 4.27 -4.81 -13.77
N ASP A 102 5.39 -4.12 -13.61
CA ASP A 102 6.23 -4.22 -12.42
C ASP A 102 5.53 -3.56 -11.21
N PHE A 103 4.97 -2.35 -11.38
CA PHE A 103 4.33 -1.58 -10.31
C PHE A 103 2.96 -2.09 -9.91
N GLN A 104 2.11 -2.45 -10.87
CA GLN A 104 0.77 -2.93 -10.54
C GLN A 104 0.82 -4.44 -10.23
N ILE A 105 1.37 -5.24 -11.13
CA ILE A 105 1.25 -6.71 -11.07
C ILE A 105 2.31 -7.33 -10.16
N LYS A 106 3.61 -7.13 -10.43
CA LYS A 106 4.66 -7.79 -9.62
C LYS A 106 4.66 -7.32 -8.17
N LEU A 107 4.46 -6.03 -7.92
CA LEU A 107 4.43 -5.46 -6.57
C LEU A 107 3.36 -6.14 -5.69
N ASN A 108 2.12 -6.20 -6.17
CA ASN A 108 0.99 -6.74 -5.42
C ASN A 108 0.96 -8.27 -5.43
N ARG A 109 1.34 -8.93 -6.53
CA ARG A 109 1.19 -10.40 -6.67
C ARG A 109 2.42 -11.20 -6.32
N ASP A 110 3.60 -10.72 -6.70
CA ASP A 110 4.83 -11.52 -6.60
C ASP A 110 5.68 -11.11 -5.39
N ARG A 111 5.78 -9.81 -5.08
CA ARG A 111 6.68 -9.28 -4.04
C ARG A 111 6.06 -9.14 -2.67
N LEU A 112 4.74 -8.93 -2.61
CA LEU A 112 4.03 -8.89 -1.35
C LEU A 112 3.89 -10.30 -0.77
N LEU A 113 4.52 -10.58 0.37
CA LEU A 113 4.65 -11.96 0.87
C LEU A 113 3.54 -12.39 1.85
N VAL A 114 2.77 -11.44 2.38
CA VAL A 114 1.75 -11.70 3.41
C VAL A 114 0.37 -11.22 2.96
N PRO A 115 -0.73 -11.83 3.43
CA PRO A 115 -2.08 -11.43 3.04
C PRO A 115 -2.40 -9.99 3.43
N THR A 116 -3.17 -9.29 2.60
CA THR A 116 -3.72 -7.98 2.94
C THR A 116 -4.98 -8.10 3.79
N ILE A 117 -5.38 -7.01 4.45
CA ILE A 117 -6.69 -6.88 5.10
C ILE A 117 -7.84 -7.11 4.11
N PHE A 118 -7.66 -6.77 2.83
CA PHE A 118 -8.67 -6.98 1.79
C PHE A 118 -8.90 -8.48 1.55
N GLU A 119 -7.81 -9.26 1.48
CA GLU A 119 -7.89 -10.73 1.40
C GLU A 119 -8.61 -11.31 2.62
N TYR A 120 -8.31 -10.83 3.83
CA TYR A 120 -9.01 -11.28 5.04
C TYR A 120 -10.51 -10.90 5.06
N ILE A 121 -10.86 -9.70 4.59
CA ILE A 121 -12.26 -9.24 4.49
C ILE A 121 -13.05 -10.11 3.52
N GLU A 122 -12.49 -10.39 2.34
CA GLU A 122 -13.15 -11.22 1.34
C GLU A 122 -13.28 -12.68 1.80
N GLN A 123 -12.25 -13.24 2.45
CA GLN A 123 -12.29 -14.59 3.02
C GLN A 123 -13.32 -14.73 4.15
N HIS A 124 -13.60 -13.66 4.89
CA HIS A 124 -14.67 -13.65 5.89
C HIS A 124 -16.05 -13.85 5.24
N GLY A 125 -16.22 -13.49 3.95
CA GLY A 125 -17.41 -13.81 3.15
C GLY A 125 -18.69 -13.04 3.49
N SER A 126 -18.71 -12.26 4.57
CA SER A 126 -19.86 -11.45 4.99
C SER A 126 -19.56 -9.95 5.07
N LEU A 127 -18.32 -9.56 4.77
CA LEU A 127 -17.85 -8.19 4.75
C LEU A 127 -17.47 -7.82 3.31
N THR A 128 -17.47 -6.53 3.03
CA THR A 128 -17.09 -5.97 1.73
C THR A 128 -16.20 -4.77 1.98
N ASP A 129 -15.14 -4.63 1.19
CA ASP A 129 -14.28 -3.46 1.19
C ASP A 129 -14.31 -2.70 -0.15
N ALA A 130 -13.71 -1.51 -0.12
CA ALA A 130 -13.38 -0.73 -1.29
C ALA A 130 -12.12 0.08 -0.98
N VAL A 131 -11.19 0.12 -1.93
CA VAL A 131 -9.90 0.78 -1.78
C VAL A 131 -9.73 1.78 -2.91
N VAL A 132 -9.42 3.04 -2.57
CA VAL A 132 -9.30 4.14 -3.53
C VAL A 132 -7.96 4.84 -3.32
N ASN A 133 -7.23 5.07 -4.42
CA ASN A 133 -5.93 5.76 -4.42
C ASN A 133 -4.87 5.11 -3.52
N PHE A 134 -4.94 3.81 -3.32
CA PHE A 134 -3.97 3.04 -2.55
C PHE A 134 -3.09 2.22 -3.49
N MET A 135 -1.81 2.07 -3.14
CA MET A 135 -0.84 1.29 -3.92
C MET A 135 -1.13 -0.23 -3.87
N TRP A 136 -1.86 -0.65 -2.84
CA TRP A 136 -2.14 -2.05 -2.54
C TRP A 136 -3.59 -2.38 -2.90
N TYR A 137 -3.77 -3.45 -3.64
CA TYR A 137 -5.10 -3.91 -4.09
C TYR A 137 -5.22 -5.43 -4.16
N ARG A 138 -4.21 -6.20 -3.70
CA ARG A 138 -4.31 -7.66 -3.73
C ARG A 138 -5.50 -8.13 -2.88
N GLY A 139 -6.43 -8.79 -3.55
CA GLY A 139 -7.56 -9.54 -3.01
C GLY A 139 -7.65 -10.92 -3.66
N THR A 140 -8.64 -11.72 -3.25
CA THR A 140 -8.99 -13.04 -3.78
C THR A 140 -9.91 -12.99 -5.00
N VAL A 141 -10.54 -11.85 -5.28
CA VAL A 141 -11.42 -11.67 -6.45
C VAL A 141 -10.62 -11.32 -7.72
N ALA A 142 -10.87 -12.07 -8.79
CA ALA A 142 -10.29 -11.76 -10.10
C ALA A 142 -11.10 -10.68 -10.81
N HIS A 143 -10.42 -9.63 -11.28
CA HIS A 143 -11.03 -8.55 -12.05
C HIS A 143 -10.56 -8.59 -13.52
N GLU A 144 -11.48 -8.39 -14.46
CA GLU A 144 -11.13 -8.22 -15.86
C GLU A 144 -10.63 -6.80 -16.12
N THR A 145 -9.36 -6.66 -16.52
CA THR A 145 -8.77 -5.38 -16.91
C THR A 145 -8.76 -5.23 -18.43
N ARG A 146 -9.26 -4.11 -18.94
CA ARG A 146 -9.19 -3.79 -20.37
C ARG A 146 -7.87 -3.06 -20.65
N GLY A 147 -6.93 -3.69 -21.36
CA GLY A 147 -5.71 -3.02 -21.85
C GLY A 147 -4.35 -3.64 -21.54
N TYR A 148 -4.26 -4.79 -20.86
CA TYR A 148 -2.98 -5.50 -20.67
C TYR A 148 -2.87 -6.78 -21.50
N PRO A 149 -1.69 -7.09 -22.08
CA PRO A 149 -1.44 -8.42 -22.59
C PRO A 149 -1.48 -9.44 -21.45
N LYS A 150 -2.28 -10.50 -21.61
CA LYS A 150 -2.40 -11.59 -20.63
C LYS A 150 -1.04 -12.25 -20.41
N THR A 151 -0.40 -12.01 -19.27
CA THR A 151 0.75 -12.83 -18.84
C THR A 151 0.26 -14.21 -18.44
N LYS A 152 0.52 -15.21 -19.28
CA LYS A 152 0.37 -16.62 -18.93
C LYS A 152 1.46 -16.99 -17.91
N LYS A 153 1.20 -16.94 -16.61
CA LYS A 153 1.96 -17.78 -15.67
C LYS A 153 1.30 -19.17 -15.65
N ARG A 154 2.03 -20.18 -16.14
CA ARG A 154 1.76 -21.58 -15.80
C ARG A 154 1.93 -21.69 -14.29
N VAL A 155 0.85 -22.03 -13.59
CA VAL A 155 0.94 -22.61 -12.26
C VAL A 155 1.46 -24.03 -12.51
N ASN A 156 2.77 -24.25 -12.34
CA ASN A 156 3.24 -25.61 -12.11
C ASN A 156 2.78 -25.96 -10.70
N SER A 157 1.70 -26.74 -10.62
CA SER A 157 1.35 -27.48 -9.42
C SER A 157 2.53 -28.39 -9.08
N LEU A 158 3.20 -28.12 -7.97
CA LEU A 158 4.02 -29.13 -7.31
C LEU A 158 3.04 -30.08 -6.60
N ALA A 159 2.96 -31.29 -7.12
CA ALA A 159 2.51 -32.50 -6.45
C ALA A 159 3.64 -33.52 -6.56
#